data_AF-A0A2T2U5D2-F1
#
_entry.id   AF-A0A2T2U5D2-F1
#
_cell.length_a   1.000
_cell.length_b   1.000
_cell.length_c   1.000
_cell.angle_alpha   90.00
_cell.angle_beta   90.00
_cell.angle_gamma   90.00
#
_symmetry.space_group_name_H-M   'P 1'
#
loop_
_entity.id
_entity.type
_entity.pdbx_description
1 polymer ?
#
loop_
_entity_poly.entity_id
_entity_poly.type
_entity_poly.pdbx_seq_one_letter_code
_entity_poly.pdbx_strand_id
1 'polypeptide(L)'
;MAARRSSRAATAPLSSPISRGAPVTGWRLIQSGNSPRASSSGGSAASRALRARGLQRLRRMFGISAVPDPDDFFVTRWHSDVWTRGSRSYDTPATRKGDRKRLAAPVVDRLFFAGEATHAEAPGTVEGALLSGERAARQVHARYCAAPARTDHLPWRE
;
A
#
# COMPACT_ATOMS: atom_id res chain seq x y z
N MET A 1 50.05 -20.88 17.82
CA MET A 1 49.99 -20.61 16.37
C MET A 1 48.90 -21.51 15.78
N ALA A 2 47.65 -21.04 15.76
CA ALA A 2 46.48 -21.79 15.33
C ALA A 2 45.60 -20.86 14.49
N ALA A 3 45.34 -21.27 13.26
CA ALA A 3 44.77 -20.45 12.20
C ALA A 3 43.29 -20.12 12.43
N ARG A 4 42.96 -18.82 12.40
CA ARG A 4 41.59 -18.31 12.31
C ARG A 4 40.96 -18.78 11.00
N ARG A 5 39.91 -19.60 11.06
CA ARG A 5 39.02 -19.83 9.91
C ARG A 5 37.99 -18.70 9.85
N SER A 6 38.22 -17.79 8.92
CA SER A 6 37.26 -16.78 8.45
C SER A 6 36.15 -17.49 7.67
N SER A 7 34.90 -17.46 8.15
CA SER A 7 33.75 -17.87 7.33
C SER A 7 33.31 -16.69 6.46
N ARG A 8 33.80 -16.65 5.22
CA ARG A 8 33.22 -15.83 4.16
C ARG A 8 31.91 -16.49 3.74
N ALA A 9 30.78 -15.85 4.05
CA ALA A 9 29.49 -16.23 3.49
C ALA A 9 29.54 -15.96 1.97
N ALA A 10 29.44 -17.02 1.17
CA ALA A 10 29.40 -16.93 -0.28
C ALA A 10 28.04 -16.38 -0.72
N THR A 11 28.05 -15.22 -1.36
CA THR A 11 26.91 -14.60 -2.03
C THR A 11 26.54 -15.46 -3.24
N ALA A 12 25.42 -16.18 -3.18
CA ALA A 12 24.86 -16.88 -4.34
C ALA A 12 24.19 -15.86 -5.28
N PRO A 13 24.37 -15.97 -6.61
CA PRO A 13 23.82 -15.01 -7.55
C PRO A 13 22.29 -15.14 -7.66
N LEU A 14 21.60 -14.00 -7.52
CA LEU A 14 20.18 -13.85 -7.88
C LEU A 14 20.06 -13.75 -9.40
N SER A 15 19.99 -14.90 -10.07
CA SER A 15 19.61 -14.95 -11.48
C SER A 15 19.00 -16.31 -11.84
N SER A 16 17.73 -16.49 -11.48
CA SER A 16 16.88 -17.46 -12.17
C SER A 16 16.27 -16.75 -13.39
N PRO A 17 16.54 -17.19 -14.63
CA PRO A 17 15.91 -16.62 -15.80
C PRO A 17 14.41 -16.93 -15.75
N ILE A 18 13.57 -15.90 -15.88
CA ILE A 18 12.14 -16.06 -16.12
C ILE A 18 12.01 -16.82 -17.43
N SER A 19 11.70 -18.12 -17.35
CA SER A 19 11.42 -18.94 -18.52
C SER A 19 10.18 -18.37 -19.21
N ARG A 20 10.37 -17.77 -20.38
CA ARG A 20 9.28 -17.35 -21.28
C ARG A 20 8.53 -18.60 -21.71
N GLY A 21 7.40 -18.91 -21.05
CA GLY A 21 6.57 -20.05 -21.44
C GLY A 21 5.66 -20.67 -20.38
N ALA A 22 5.75 -20.28 -19.10
CA ALA A 22 4.77 -20.75 -18.12
C ALA A 22 3.47 -19.94 -18.26
N PRO A 23 2.30 -20.57 -18.54
CA PRO A 23 1.04 -19.86 -18.47
C PRO A 23 0.87 -19.37 -17.03
N VAL A 24 0.49 -18.10 -16.88
CA VAL A 24 0.16 -17.52 -15.57
C VAL A 24 -1.20 -18.07 -15.14
N THR A 25 -1.25 -19.37 -14.82
CA THR A 25 -2.47 -20.07 -14.39
C THR A 25 -2.63 -20.03 -12.87
N GLY A 26 -2.20 -18.94 -12.23
CA GLY A 26 -2.33 -18.74 -10.79
C GLY A 26 -3.07 -17.43 -10.51
N TRP A 27 -4.35 -17.50 -10.16
CA TRP A 27 -5.10 -16.31 -9.76
C TRP A 27 -4.97 -16.13 -8.26
N ARG A 28 -4.32 -15.05 -7.83
CA ARG A 28 -4.24 -14.71 -6.41
C ARG A 28 -5.49 -13.94 -5.99
N LEU A 29 -6.34 -14.57 -5.19
CA LEU A 29 -7.50 -13.91 -4.62
C LEU A 29 -7.04 -12.95 -3.50
N ILE A 30 -7.23 -11.64 -3.72
CA ILE A 30 -7.07 -10.60 -2.70
C ILE A 30 -8.46 -10.14 -2.28
N GLN A 31 -8.86 -10.48 -1.05
CA GLN A 31 -10.12 -10.00 -0.48
C GLN A 31 -9.81 -8.97 0.61
N SER A 32 -10.27 -7.73 0.41
CA SER A 32 -10.24 -6.69 1.44
C SER A 32 -11.36 -6.94 2.45
N GLY A 33 -11.02 -7.13 3.72
CA GLY A 33 -11.99 -7.28 4.82
C GLY A 33 -11.73 -6.32 5.97
N ASN A 34 -12.77 -5.64 6.44
CA ASN A 34 -12.77 -4.78 7.64
C ASN A 34 -13.01 -5.58 8.94
N SER A 35 -12.29 -6.70 9.15
CA SER A 35 -12.47 -7.51 10.36
C SER A 35 -11.36 -7.25 11.39
N PRO A 36 -11.69 -6.94 12.65
CA PRO A 36 -10.70 -6.70 13.70
C PRO A 36 -10.16 -8.02 14.24
N ARG A 37 -9.01 -8.48 13.73
CA ARG A 37 -8.06 -9.37 14.45
C ARG A 37 -6.82 -9.72 13.61
N ALA A 38 -5.67 -9.57 14.26
CA ALA A 38 -4.30 -10.03 13.99
C ALA A 38 -3.88 -10.39 12.55
N SER A 39 -2.80 -9.75 12.13
CA SER A 39 -1.95 -10.11 11.01
C SER A 39 -1.41 -11.53 11.15
N SER A 40 -1.95 -12.45 10.35
CA SER A 40 -1.29 -13.73 10.08
C SER A 40 -1.52 -14.08 8.61
N SER A 41 -0.41 -14.30 7.90
CA SER A 41 -0.34 -14.93 6.58
C SER A 41 -1.25 -16.16 6.52
N GLY A 42 -2.30 -16.13 5.68
CA GLY A 42 -3.08 -17.29 5.18
C GLY A 42 -3.74 -18.28 6.17
N GLY A 43 -3.31 -18.37 7.43
CA GLY A 43 -3.48 -19.54 8.27
C GLY A 43 -4.61 -19.45 9.28
N SER A 44 -5.22 -18.27 9.49
CA SER A 44 -6.33 -18.17 10.43
C SER A 44 -7.58 -18.87 9.88
N ALA A 45 -8.34 -19.52 10.77
CA ALA A 45 -9.62 -20.15 10.41
C ALA A 45 -10.57 -19.15 9.72
N ALA A 46 -10.55 -17.89 10.14
CA ALA A 46 -11.33 -16.81 9.52
C ALA A 46 -10.90 -16.52 8.07
N SER A 47 -9.60 -16.49 7.77
CA SER A 47 -9.11 -16.30 6.40
C SER A 47 -9.50 -17.45 5.48
N ARG A 48 -9.43 -18.71 5.97
CA ARG A 48 -9.89 -19.89 5.22
C ARG A 48 -11.40 -19.86 4.94
N ALA A 49 -12.21 -19.42 5.91
CA ALA A 49 -13.65 -19.27 5.72
C ALA A 49 -14.00 -18.20 4.67
N LEU A 50 -13.27 -17.07 4.64
CA LEU A 50 -13.43 -16.04 3.61
C LEU A 50 -13.10 -16.57 2.21
N ARG A 51 -11.97 -17.28 2.05
CA ARG A 51 -11.62 -17.97 0.80
C ARG A 51 -12.73 -18.92 0.35
N ALA A 52 -13.21 -19.79 1.24
CA ALA A 52 -14.25 -20.76 0.92
C ALA A 52 -15.54 -20.06 0.44
N ARG A 53 -15.95 -18.98 1.10
CA ARG A 53 -17.13 -18.19 0.69
C ARG A 53 -16.93 -17.50 -0.66
N GLY A 54 -15.74 -16.98 -0.93
CA GLY A 54 -15.38 -16.39 -2.22
C GLY A 54 -15.47 -17.42 -3.35
N LEU A 55 -14.82 -18.57 -3.19
CA LEU A 55 -14.86 -19.66 -4.19
C LEU A 55 -16.26 -20.21 -4.39
N GLN A 56 -17.05 -20.34 -3.32
CA GLN A 56 -18.44 -20.78 -3.44
C GLN A 56 -19.28 -19.80 -4.30
N ARG A 57 -19.07 -18.49 -4.18
CA ARG A 57 -19.77 -17.50 -5.00
C ARG A 57 -19.32 -17.57 -6.46
N LEU A 58 -18.02 -17.63 -6.70
CA LEU A 58 -17.46 -17.74 -8.05
C LEU A 58 -17.93 -19.03 -8.75
N ARG A 59 -17.89 -20.18 -8.08
CA ARG A 59 -18.39 -21.47 -8.60
C ARG A 59 -19.88 -21.47 -8.90
N ARG A 60 -20.69 -20.68 -8.17
CA ARG A 60 -22.12 -20.50 -8.50
C ARG A 60 -22.33 -19.68 -9.77
N MET A 61 -21.49 -18.67 -10.00
CA MET A 61 -21.61 -17.80 -11.18
C MET A 61 -21.07 -18.45 -12.45
N PHE A 62 -19.95 -19.17 -12.34
CA PHE A 62 -19.16 -19.64 -13.49
C PHE A 62 -19.12 -21.16 -13.63
N GLY A 63 -19.68 -21.92 -12.69
CA GLY A 63 -19.62 -23.37 -12.66
C GLY A 63 -18.40 -23.91 -11.91
N ILE A 64 -18.54 -25.10 -11.30
CA ILE A 64 -17.50 -25.67 -10.43
C ILE A 64 -16.23 -26.04 -11.19
N SER A 65 -16.36 -26.58 -12.40
CA SER A 65 -15.24 -27.01 -13.23
C SER A 65 -14.43 -25.82 -13.78
N ALA A 66 -15.05 -24.65 -13.92
CA ALA A 66 -14.39 -23.44 -14.42
C ALA A 66 -13.63 -22.67 -13.34
N VAL A 67 -13.87 -22.97 -12.06
CA VAL A 67 -13.24 -22.29 -10.91
C VAL A 67 -12.56 -23.32 -9.99
N PRO A 68 -11.35 -23.79 -10.34
CA PRO A 68 -10.50 -24.60 -9.48
C PRO A 68 -10.16 -23.91 -8.15
N ASP A 69 -9.53 -24.68 -7.25
CA ASP A 69 -8.91 -24.11 -6.06
C ASP A 69 -7.67 -23.28 -6.45
N PRO A 70 -7.47 -22.09 -5.86
CA PRO A 70 -6.28 -21.28 -6.12
C PRO A 70 -5.04 -21.87 -5.45
N ASP A 71 -3.89 -21.69 -6.09
CA ASP A 71 -2.58 -22.09 -5.56
C ASP A 71 -2.22 -21.34 -4.27
N ASP A 72 -2.61 -20.07 -4.19
CA ASP A 72 -2.38 -19.22 -3.02
C ASP A 72 -3.48 -18.15 -2.87
N PHE A 73 -3.69 -17.68 -1.65
CA PHE A 73 -4.64 -16.62 -1.36
C PHE A 73 -4.14 -15.73 -0.22
N PHE A 74 -4.55 -14.47 -0.26
CA PHE A 74 -4.21 -13.50 0.79
C PHE A 74 -5.38 -12.60 1.13
N VAL A 75 -5.57 -12.37 2.42
CA VAL A 75 -6.63 -11.51 2.94
C VAL A 75 -5.97 -10.33 3.63
N THR A 76 -6.20 -9.13 3.10
CA THR A 76 -5.74 -7.89 3.74
C THR A 76 -6.66 -7.54 4.91
N ARG A 77 -6.07 -6.98 5.97
CA ARG A 77 -6.79 -6.54 7.18
C ARG A 77 -6.35 -5.12 7.56
N TRP A 78 -6.50 -4.19 6.62
CA TRP A 78 -6.03 -2.81 6.74
C TRP A 78 -6.47 -2.11 8.03
N HIS A 79 -7.70 -2.36 8.49
CA HIS A 79 -8.20 -1.73 9.71
C HIS A 79 -7.46 -2.19 10.99
N SER A 80 -6.95 -3.42 11.02
CA SER A 80 -6.20 -3.97 12.17
C SER A 80 -4.69 -3.75 12.06
N ASP A 81 -4.21 -3.29 10.91
CA ASP A 81 -2.81 -2.99 10.74
C ASP A 81 -2.44 -1.75 11.58
N VAL A 82 -1.39 -1.87 12.39
CA VAL A 82 -1.02 -0.82 13.36
C VAL A 82 -0.48 0.44 12.69
N TRP A 83 0.02 0.32 11.45
CA TRP A 83 0.61 1.41 10.68
C TRP A 83 -0.41 2.10 9.78
N THR A 84 -1.41 1.39 9.27
CA THR A 84 -2.42 1.99 8.38
C THR A 84 -3.75 2.29 9.07
N ARG A 85 -4.18 1.47 10.04
CA ARG A 85 -5.44 1.61 10.82
C ARG A 85 -6.71 1.80 9.97
N GLY A 86 -6.64 1.45 8.70
CA GLY A 86 -7.62 1.80 7.67
C GLY A 86 -7.01 1.65 6.28
N SER A 87 -7.85 1.75 5.26
CA SER A 87 -7.42 1.67 3.86
C SER A 87 -7.14 3.04 3.26
N ARG A 88 -8.08 3.98 3.42
CA ARG A 88 -7.99 5.36 2.93
C ARG A 88 -8.96 6.27 3.67
N SER A 89 -8.71 7.57 3.60
CA SER A 89 -9.63 8.60 4.06
C SER A 89 -10.87 8.69 3.16
N TYR A 90 -11.97 9.15 3.76
CA TYR A 90 -13.21 9.46 3.08
C TYR A 90 -13.94 10.56 3.85
N ASP A 91 -14.83 11.28 3.18
CA ASP A 91 -15.66 12.29 3.83
C ASP A 91 -16.81 11.64 4.59
N THR A 92 -16.97 12.04 5.84
CA THR A 92 -18.13 11.68 6.65
C THR A 92 -19.20 12.76 6.49
N PRO A 93 -20.46 12.51 6.89
CA PRO A 93 -21.49 13.56 6.96
C PRO A 93 -21.09 14.76 7.83
N ALA A 94 -20.15 14.59 8.77
CA ALA A 94 -19.64 15.65 9.62
C ALA A 94 -18.48 16.45 8.98
N THR A 95 -17.92 15.98 7.86
CA THR A 95 -16.77 16.62 7.22
C THR A 95 -17.18 17.93 6.57
N ARG A 96 -16.42 18.99 6.86
CA ARG A 96 -16.68 20.35 6.39
C ARG A 96 -15.73 20.73 5.27
N LYS A 97 -16.19 21.67 4.43
CA LYS A 97 -15.33 22.35 3.47
C LYS A 97 -14.12 22.95 4.22
N GLY A 98 -12.93 22.62 3.73
CA GLY A 98 -11.67 23.08 4.31
C GLY A 98 -11.07 22.20 5.41
N ASP A 99 -11.72 21.13 5.87
CA ASP A 99 -11.12 20.23 6.87
C ASP A 99 -9.81 19.62 6.40
N ARG A 100 -9.72 19.20 5.13
CA ARG A 100 -8.46 18.72 4.55
C ARG A 100 -7.40 19.80 4.45
N LYS A 101 -7.80 21.05 4.18
CA LYS A 101 -6.86 22.20 4.17
C LYS A 101 -6.35 22.49 5.58
N ARG A 102 -7.21 22.39 6.60
CA ARG A 102 -6.81 22.47 8.01
C ARG A 102 -5.85 21.35 8.38
N LEU A 103 -6.15 20.11 8.00
CA LEU A 103 -5.28 18.95 8.23
C LEU A 103 -3.91 19.09 7.55
N ALA A 104 -3.87 19.71 6.38
CA ALA A 104 -2.66 19.99 5.63
C ALA A 104 -1.84 21.18 6.16
N ALA A 105 -2.39 21.99 7.06
CA ALA A 105 -1.74 23.21 7.51
C ALA A 105 -0.50 22.88 8.37
N PRO A 106 0.63 23.57 8.16
CA PRO A 106 1.81 23.37 8.99
C PRO A 106 1.59 23.88 10.41
N VAL A 107 2.28 23.28 11.37
CA VAL A 107 2.30 23.72 12.77
C VAL A 107 3.60 24.45 13.05
N VAL A 108 3.49 25.74 13.38
CA VAL A 108 4.60 26.65 13.72
C VAL A 108 5.72 26.64 12.66
N ASP A 109 5.36 26.43 11.39
CA ASP A 109 6.29 26.31 10.25
C ASP A 109 7.48 25.37 10.49
N ARG A 110 7.25 24.30 11.27
CA ARG A 110 8.26 23.30 11.65
C ARG A 110 7.78 21.87 11.44
N LEU A 111 6.48 21.63 11.60
CA LEU A 111 5.85 20.35 11.32
C LEU A 111 4.91 20.50 10.12
N PHE A 112 5.18 19.73 9.07
CA PHE A 112 4.45 19.76 7.81
C PHE A 112 3.74 18.42 7.59
N PHE A 113 2.53 18.45 7.02
CA PHE A 113 1.72 17.26 6.80
C PHE A 113 1.54 16.97 5.31
N ALA A 114 1.76 15.71 4.94
CA ALA A 114 1.53 15.16 3.62
C ALA A 114 0.80 13.82 3.72
N GLY A 115 0.35 13.30 2.58
CA GLY A 115 -0.40 12.06 2.46
C GLY A 115 -1.81 12.29 1.90
N GLU A 116 -2.44 11.20 1.45
CA GLU A 116 -3.72 11.25 0.71
C GLU A 116 -4.81 12.05 1.44
N ALA A 117 -4.86 11.95 2.77
CA ALA A 117 -5.90 12.61 3.57
C ALA A 117 -5.77 14.14 3.57
N THR A 118 -4.61 14.67 3.16
CA THR A 118 -4.28 16.09 3.17
C THR A 118 -4.48 16.76 1.81
N HIS A 119 -4.86 16.02 0.76
CA HIS A 119 -5.18 16.58 -0.56
C HIS A 119 -6.68 16.85 -0.66
N ALA A 120 -7.07 18.09 -0.94
CA ALA A 120 -8.50 18.47 -0.89
C ALA A 120 -9.30 17.89 -2.07
N GLU A 121 -8.66 17.80 -3.23
CA GLU A 121 -9.28 17.44 -4.51
C GLU A 121 -9.21 15.94 -4.82
N ALA A 122 -8.17 15.25 -4.34
CA ALA A 122 -7.90 13.84 -4.65
C ALA A 122 -7.65 13.01 -3.37
N PRO A 123 -8.59 13.00 -2.40
CA PRO A 123 -8.42 12.19 -1.20
C PRO A 123 -8.57 10.70 -1.48
N GLY A 124 -7.85 9.89 -0.72
CA GLY A 124 -7.88 8.43 -0.80
C GLY A 124 -7.27 7.86 -2.08
N THR A 125 -6.41 8.62 -2.75
CA THR A 125 -5.71 8.21 -3.98
C THR A 125 -4.18 8.31 -3.82
N VAL A 126 -3.48 7.58 -4.67
CA VAL A 126 -2.01 7.65 -4.78
C VAL A 126 -1.57 9.03 -5.29
N GLU A 127 -2.31 9.59 -6.25
CA GLU A 127 -2.05 10.94 -6.77
C GLU A 127 -2.14 12.01 -5.67
N GLY A 128 -3.18 11.97 -4.83
CA GLY A 128 -3.30 12.90 -3.72
C GLY A 128 -2.14 12.78 -2.72
N ALA A 129 -1.65 11.57 -2.47
CA ALA A 129 -0.46 11.35 -1.65
C ALA A 129 0.81 11.93 -2.32
N LEU A 130 0.99 11.70 -3.62
CA LEU A 130 2.13 12.21 -4.39
C LEU A 130 2.17 13.74 -4.39
N LEU A 131 1.07 14.38 -4.80
CA LEU A 131 0.97 15.83 -4.94
C LEU A 131 1.03 16.54 -3.58
N SER A 132 0.44 15.95 -2.52
CA SER A 132 0.57 16.50 -1.16
C SER A 132 1.99 16.36 -0.61
N GLY A 133 2.71 15.30 -0.96
CA GLY A 133 4.13 15.13 -0.66
C GLY A 133 4.99 16.21 -1.32
N GLU A 134 4.77 16.47 -2.61
CA GLU A 134 5.45 17.56 -3.31
C GLU A 134 5.14 18.93 -2.67
N ARG A 135 3.87 19.19 -2.32
CA ARG A 135 3.46 20.40 -1.62
C ARG A 135 4.20 20.57 -0.30
N ALA A 136 4.23 19.55 0.56
CA ALA A 136 4.91 19.63 1.85
C ALA A 136 6.42 19.81 1.69
N ALA A 137 7.05 19.13 0.72
CA ALA A 137 8.46 19.31 0.40
C ALA A 137 8.76 20.75 -0.02
N ARG A 138 7.89 21.37 -0.84
CA ARG A 138 8.01 22.80 -1.21
C ARG A 138 7.85 23.72 0.00
N GLN A 139 6.95 23.43 0.93
CA GLN A 139 6.81 24.21 2.17
C GLN A 139 8.07 24.14 3.04
N VAL A 140 8.66 22.95 3.19
CA VAL A 140 9.94 22.75 3.88
C VAL A 140 11.06 23.52 3.16
N HIS A 141 11.14 23.39 1.83
CA HIS A 141 12.15 24.08 1.04
C HIS A 141 12.04 25.60 1.18
N ALA A 142 10.85 26.17 1.04
CA ALA A 142 10.62 27.60 1.20
C ALA A 142 10.98 28.10 2.62
N ARG A 143 10.85 27.24 3.63
CA ARG A 143 11.18 27.60 5.02
C ARG A 143 12.69 27.66 5.30
N TYR A 144 13.46 26.77 4.67
CA TYR A 144 14.86 26.53 5.03
C TYR A 144 15.87 26.86 3.92
N CYS A 145 15.42 27.05 2.68
CA CYS A 145 16.27 27.34 1.54
C CYS A 145 15.98 28.75 1.01
N ALA A 146 17.03 29.50 0.67
CA ALA A 146 16.94 30.85 0.10
C ALA A 146 16.76 30.87 -1.44
N ALA A 147 16.56 29.70 -2.06
CA ALA A 147 16.41 29.53 -3.50
C ALA A 147 14.99 29.02 -3.83
N PRO A 148 14.49 29.25 -5.06
CA PRO A 148 13.23 28.66 -5.50
C PRO A 148 13.35 27.14 -5.67
N ALA A 149 12.30 26.41 -5.30
CA ALA A 149 12.23 24.98 -5.52
C ALA A 149 12.21 24.67 -7.03
N ARG A 150 13.11 23.80 -7.48
CA ARG A 150 13.11 23.30 -8.86
C ARG A 150 12.15 22.14 -9.00
N THR A 151 11.26 22.18 -10.00
CA THR A 151 10.25 21.13 -10.24
C THR A 151 10.17 20.67 -11.69
N ASP A 152 11.04 21.23 -12.52
CA ASP A 152 11.23 20.94 -13.95
C ASP A 152 11.65 19.48 -14.23
N HIS A 153 12.31 18.85 -13.27
CA HIS A 153 12.80 17.47 -13.38
C HIS A 153 11.78 16.43 -12.90
N LEU A 154 10.59 16.83 -12.45
CA LEU A 154 9.62 15.89 -11.90
C LEU A 154 8.89 15.15 -13.02
N PRO A 155 8.89 13.80 -13.02
CA PRO A 155 8.38 13.00 -14.14
C PRO A 155 6.85 13.03 -14.30
N TRP A 156 6.12 13.61 -13.34
CA TRP A 156 4.66 13.76 -13.37
C TRP A 156 4.20 15.19 -13.67
N ARG A 157 5.11 16.07 -14.10
CA ARG A 157 4.75 17.40 -14.64
C ARG A 157 4.82 17.34 -16.17
N GLU A 158 3.66 17.50 -16.79
CA GLU A 158 3.51 17.80 -18.22
C GLU A 158 3.57 19.31 -18.46
#